data_AF-A0A7J5AJ01-F1
#
_entry.id   AF-A0A7J5AJ01-F1
#
_cell.length_a   1.000
_cell.length_b   1.000
_cell.length_c   1.000
_cell.angle_alpha   90.00
_cell.angle_beta   90.00
_cell.angle_gamma   90.00
#
_symmetry.space_group_name_H-M   'P 1'
#
loop_
_entity.id
_entity.type
_entity.pdbx_description
1 polymer ?
#
loop_
_entity_poly.entity_id
_entity_poly.type
_entity_poly.pdbx_seq_one_letter_code
_entity_poly.pdbx_strand_id
1 'polypeptide(L)'
;MDLIIHYLFLNQLQKWGAYYAYGQHDAICFSPLGIEDASEDFLFKKSYAVLNEVQHLILKYQGTGKMGAVLKEGNEQSAELILGDYKLKVIYEKPEEPCFGTIIQTGEEEFTVIGMNLKIFFESTKKGEIGHIGQIWEGRYEKEQWIPTRLMNGDESWHNAVLRVFGRTFESLADLTNEEKLKGNPNAYSTETKKVITTPGVYKVVTYKR
;
A
#
# COMPACT_ATOMS: atom_id res chain seq x y z
N MET A 1 -21.26 -7.78 14.19
CA MET A 1 -20.30 -8.61 14.95
C MET A 1 -18.99 -7.88 14.79
N ASP A 2 -18.66 -7.05 15.76
CA ASP A 2 -17.56 -6.09 15.62
C ASP A 2 -16.25 -6.83 15.90
N LEU A 3 -15.37 -6.87 14.89
CA LEU A 3 -14.12 -7.63 15.00
C LEU A 3 -13.06 -6.77 15.69
N ILE A 4 -12.74 -7.11 16.93
CA ILE A 4 -11.52 -6.66 17.59
C ILE A 4 -10.44 -7.69 17.27
N ILE A 5 -9.46 -7.33 16.43
CA ILE A 5 -8.32 -8.20 16.16
C ILE A 5 -7.32 -8.02 17.29
N HIS A 6 -7.46 -8.86 18.33
CA HIS A 6 -6.60 -8.79 19.52
C HIS A 6 -5.40 -9.75 19.48
N TYR A 7 -5.35 -10.70 18.54
CA TYR A 7 -4.25 -11.67 18.43
C TYR A 7 -4.14 -12.26 17.02
N LEU A 8 -3.05 -11.98 16.30
CA LEU A 8 -2.67 -12.72 15.10
C LEU A 8 -1.17 -13.07 15.15
N PHE A 9 -0.88 -14.36 15.33
CA PHE A 9 0.46 -14.96 15.35
C PHE A 9 0.92 -15.24 13.91
N LEU A 10 1.17 -14.18 13.13
CA LEU A 10 1.74 -14.28 11.78
C LEU A 10 2.80 -13.19 11.64
N ASN A 11 4.05 -13.58 11.40
CA ASN A 11 5.23 -12.70 11.44
C ASN A 11 5.13 -11.47 10.50
N GLN A 12 4.34 -11.53 9.42
CA GLN A 12 4.09 -10.41 8.48
C GLN A 12 2.91 -9.52 8.90
N LEU A 13 1.89 -10.09 9.55
CA LEU A 13 0.76 -9.36 10.14
C LEU A 13 1.21 -8.42 11.27
N GLN A 14 2.36 -8.67 11.91
CA GLN A 14 2.88 -7.81 12.99
C GLN A 14 3.18 -6.37 12.54
N LYS A 15 3.61 -6.15 11.29
CA LYS A 15 3.97 -4.80 10.80
C LYS A 15 2.90 -4.17 9.92
N TRP A 16 2.31 -4.96 9.02
CA TRP A 16 1.40 -4.48 7.98
C TRP A 16 -0.06 -4.84 8.24
N GLY A 17 -0.30 -5.64 9.27
CA GLY A 17 -1.61 -6.19 9.57
C GLY A 17 -2.66 -5.14 9.89
N ALA A 18 -2.27 -3.95 10.33
CA ALA A 18 -3.20 -2.84 10.50
C ALA A 18 -3.97 -2.52 9.21
N TYR A 19 -3.27 -2.39 8.08
CA TYR A 19 -3.88 -2.09 6.78
C TYR A 19 -4.88 -3.16 6.34
N TYR A 20 -4.50 -4.42 6.55
CA TYR A 20 -5.35 -5.56 6.23
C TYR A 20 -6.57 -5.66 7.18
N ALA A 21 -6.34 -5.53 8.49
CA ALA A 21 -7.38 -5.56 9.52
C ALA A 21 -8.46 -4.50 9.28
N TYR A 22 -8.04 -3.26 9.05
CA TYR A 22 -8.97 -2.16 8.81
C TYR A 22 -9.70 -2.32 7.48
N GLY A 23 -8.99 -2.68 6.41
CA GLY A 23 -9.56 -2.73 5.07
C GLY A 23 -10.41 -3.97 4.76
N GLN A 24 -10.02 -5.14 5.27
CA GLN A 24 -10.67 -6.42 4.96
C GLN A 24 -11.68 -6.86 6.02
N HIS A 25 -11.49 -6.44 7.27
CA HIS A 25 -12.27 -6.94 8.40
C HIS A 25 -13.02 -5.86 9.16
N ASP A 26 -13.01 -4.61 8.68
CA ASP A 26 -13.63 -3.46 9.34
C ASP A 26 -13.21 -3.34 10.82
N ALA A 27 -11.96 -3.72 11.13
CA ALA A 27 -11.51 -3.81 12.52
C ALA A 27 -11.59 -2.44 13.22
N ILE A 28 -12.11 -2.37 14.44
CA ILE A 28 -12.19 -1.10 15.18
C ILE A 28 -10.86 -0.71 15.84
N CYS A 29 -9.97 -1.68 16.02
CA CYS A 29 -8.69 -1.52 16.68
C CYS A 29 -7.71 -2.58 16.17
N PHE A 30 -6.43 -2.20 16.12
CA PHE A 30 -5.31 -3.09 15.88
C PHE A 30 -4.19 -2.74 16.87
N SER A 31 -3.71 -3.74 17.61
CA SER A 31 -2.64 -3.58 18.60
C SER A 31 -1.51 -4.56 18.30
N PRO A 32 -0.42 -4.13 17.65
CA PRO A 32 0.75 -4.99 17.46
C PRO A 32 1.45 -5.26 18.80
N LEU A 33 2.02 -6.46 18.95
CA LEU A 33 2.89 -6.81 20.08
C LEU A 33 4.35 -6.48 19.74
N GLY A 34 5.17 -6.15 20.76
CA GLY A 34 6.60 -5.89 20.57
C GLY A 34 6.89 -4.56 19.89
N ILE A 35 6.11 -3.53 20.22
CA ILE A 35 6.26 -2.20 19.60
C ILE A 35 7.54 -1.51 20.06
N GLU A 36 8.16 -1.96 21.14
CA GLU A 36 9.42 -1.42 21.67
C GLU A 36 10.50 -1.45 20.59
N ASP A 37 10.72 -2.60 19.95
CA ASP A 37 11.69 -2.77 18.87
C ASP A 37 11.20 -2.14 17.54
N ALA A 38 9.90 -2.20 17.27
CA ALA A 38 9.31 -1.60 16.05
C ALA A 38 9.32 -0.07 16.08
N SER A 39 9.37 0.54 17.27
CA SER A 39 9.44 1.99 17.45
C SER A 39 10.80 2.58 17.09
N GLU A 40 11.80 1.77 16.75
CA GLU A 40 13.05 2.25 16.16
C GLU A 40 13.11 2.04 14.64
N ASP A 41 12.22 1.19 14.11
CA ASP A 41 12.11 0.87 12.68
C ASP A 41 11.51 2.06 11.89
N PHE A 42 12.34 2.66 11.04
CA PHE A 42 11.94 3.78 10.18
C PHE A 42 10.75 3.44 9.28
N LEU A 43 10.75 2.23 8.72
CA LEU A 43 9.71 1.77 7.82
C LEU A 43 8.38 1.62 8.58
N PHE A 44 8.43 1.05 9.79
CA PHE A 44 7.24 0.97 10.66
C PHE A 44 6.67 2.35 10.99
N LYS A 45 7.51 3.30 11.44
CA LYS A 45 7.08 4.69 11.74
C LYS A 45 6.41 5.37 10.56
N LYS A 46 7.04 5.32 9.38
CA LYS A 46 6.49 5.96 8.17
C LYS A 46 5.17 5.32 7.75
N SER A 47 5.03 4.03 7.97
CA SER A 47 3.81 3.31 7.65
C SER A 47 2.66 3.68 8.58
N TYR A 48 2.89 3.83 9.88
CA TYR A 48 1.85 4.34 10.79
C TYR A 48 1.54 5.83 10.55
N ALA A 49 2.51 6.61 10.08
CA ALA A 49 2.25 7.98 9.64
C ALA A 49 1.27 8.02 8.46
N VAL A 50 1.47 7.19 7.43
CA VAL A 50 0.53 7.07 6.29
C VAL A 50 -0.84 6.62 6.77
N LEU A 51 -0.91 5.65 7.69
CA LEU A 51 -2.17 5.19 8.25
C LEU A 51 -2.92 6.33 8.96
N ASN A 52 -2.21 7.17 9.73
CA ASN A 52 -2.78 8.35 10.37
C ASN A 52 -3.24 9.41 9.35
N GLU A 53 -2.53 9.59 8.22
CA GLU A 53 -2.97 10.47 7.12
C GLU A 53 -4.35 10.05 6.59
N VAL A 54 -4.59 8.75 6.44
CA VAL A 54 -5.79 8.19 5.79
C VAL A 54 -6.87 7.69 6.75
N GLN A 55 -6.66 7.80 8.07
CA GLN A 55 -7.59 7.28 9.08
C GLN A 55 -9.01 7.83 8.92
N HIS A 56 -9.15 9.09 8.52
CA HIS A 56 -10.45 9.74 8.30
C HIS A 56 -11.26 9.05 7.18
N LEU A 57 -10.59 8.51 6.15
CA LEU A 57 -11.24 7.71 5.12
C LEU A 57 -11.63 6.34 5.65
N ILE A 58 -10.73 5.67 6.37
CA ILE A 58 -10.99 4.35 6.96
C ILE A 58 -12.24 4.45 7.85
N LEU A 59 -12.28 5.40 8.78
CA LEU A 59 -13.42 5.62 9.68
C LEU A 59 -14.72 5.95 8.92
N LYS A 60 -14.63 6.71 7.82
CA LYS A 60 -15.80 7.06 7.00
C LYS A 60 -16.39 5.87 6.25
N TYR A 61 -15.55 4.93 5.81
CA TYR A 61 -15.97 3.82 4.95
C TYR A 61 -15.99 2.45 5.66
N GLN A 62 -15.56 2.38 6.92
CA GLN A 62 -15.67 1.20 7.77
C GLN A 62 -17.11 0.68 7.84
N GLY A 63 -17.28 -0.62 7.63
CA GLY A 63 -18.58 -1.30 7.69
C GLY A 63 -19.53 -0.96 6.53
N THR A 64 -19.10 -0.17 5.54
CA THR A 64 -19.95 0.21 4.39
C THR A 64 -19.89 -0.80 3.23
N GLY A 65 -18.99 -1.78 3.30
CA GLY A 65 -18.70 -2.70 2.19
C GLY A 65 -17.94 -2.06 1.02
N LYS A 66 -17.46 -0.82 1.17
CA LYS A 66 -16.67 -0.09 0.17
C LYS A 66 -15.16 -0.17 0.38
N MET A 67 -14.71 -1.01 1.29
CA MET A 67 -13.30 -1.25 1.55
C MET A 67 -12.95 -2.72 1.32
N GLY A 68 -11.74 -2.96 0.85
CA GLY A 68 -11.13 -4.27 0.81
C GLY A 68 -9.63 -4.13 1.01
N ALA A 69 -8.96 -5.21 1.42
CA ALA A 69 -7.51 -5.21 1.52
C ALA A 69 -6.88 -6.52 1.06
N VAL A 70 -5.63 -6.40 0.65
CA VAL A 70 -4.77 -7.50 0.23
C VAL A 70 -3.49 -7.45 1.04
N LEU A 71 -3.00 -8.61 1.45
CA LEU A 71 -1.73 -8.80 2.13
C LEU A 71 -1.15 -10.10 1.57
N LYS A 72 0.08 -10.04 1.07
CA LYS A 72 0.78 -11.24 0.63
C LYS A 72 1.28 -12.04 1.84
N GLU A 73 0.84 -13.28 1.96
CA GLU A 73 1.23 -14.30 2.94
C GLU A 73 1.57 -15.64 2.26
N GLY A 74 2.85 -15.90 2.01
CA GLY A 74 3.30 -17.16 1.41
C GLY A 74 3.62 -17.03 -0.08
N ASN A 75 3.12 -17.95 -0.89
CA ASN A 75 3.54 -18.14 -2.29
C ASN A 75 2.53 -17.66 -3.33
N GLU A 76 1.39 -17.12 -2.91
CA GLU A 76 0.43 -16.52 -3.82
C GLU A 76 1.02 -15.31 -4.55
N GLN A 77 0.61 -15.17 -5.81
CA GLN A 77 1.10 -14.13 -6.71
C GLN A 77 0.06 -13.04 -6.99
N SER A 78 -1.20 -13.32 -6.64
CA SER A 78 -2.31 -12.41 -6.89
C SER A 78 -3.46 -12.64 -5.92
N ALA A 79 -4.31 -11.62 -5.78
CA ALA A 79 -5.59 -11.66 -5.11
C ALA A 79 -6.65 -10.96 -5.96
N GLU A 80 -7.92 -11.21 -5.66
CA GLU A 80 -9.04 -10.53 -6.30
C GLU A 80 -9.94 -9.90 -5.23
N LEU A 81 -10.40 -8.68 -5.49
CA LEU A 81 -11.39 -7.98 -4.67
C LEU A 81 -12.57 -7.57 -5.55
N ILE A 82 -13.76 -7.47 -4.96
CA ILE A 82 -14.94 -6.91 -5.62
C ILE A 82 -15.41 -5.73 -4.78
N LEU A 83 -15.46 -4.53 -5.39
CA LEU A 83 -15.92 -3.30 -4.76
C LEU A 83 -16.93 -2.62 -5.69
N GLY A 84 -18.20 -2.64 -5.29
CA GLY A 84 -19.30 -2.18 -6.13
C GLY A 84 -19.36 -2.93 -7.47
N ASP A 85 -19.38 -2.18 -8.57
CA ASP A 85 -19.40 -2.73 -9.93
C ASP A 85 -18.01 -3.09 -10.47
N TYR A 86 -16.96 -3.04 -9.66
CA TYR A 86 -15.60 -3.32 -10.08
C TYR A 86 -15.07 -4.62 -9.49
N LYS A 87 -14.46 -5.43 -10.35
CA LYS A 87 -13.55 -6.51 -9.98
C LYS A 87 -12.13 -5.99 -10.09
N LEU A 88 -11.39 -6.07 -8.99
CA LEU A 88 -10.01 -5.61 -8.89
C LEU A 88 -9.10 -6.82 -8.85
N LYS A 89 -8.26 -6.99 -9.87
CA LYS A 89 -7.23 -8.02 -9.89
C LYS A 89 -5.93 -7.40 -9.39
N VAL A 90 -5.44 -7.89 -8.26
CA VAL A 90 -4.21 -7.43 -7.62
C VAL A 90 -3.11 -8.45 -7.87
N ILE A 91 -1.97 -8.01 -8.41
CA ILE A 91 -0.75 -8.81 -8.55
C ILE A 91 0.29 -8.28 -7.58
N TYR A 92 0.96 -9.16 -6.85
CA TYR A 92 2.06 -8.82 -5.95
C TYR A 92 3.35 -8.66 -6.77
N GLU A 93 3.80 -7.41 -6.97
CA GLU A 93 4.88 -7.09 -7.93
C GLU A 93 6.26 -7.51 -7.43
N LYS A 94 6.49 -7.47 -6.11
CA LYS A 94 7.76 -7.81 -5.49
C LYS A 94 7.57 -8.80 -4.34
N PRO A 95 7.41 -10.11 -4.63
CA PRO A 95 7.00 -11.10 -3.64
C PRO A 95 7.98 -11.30 -2.46
N GLU A 96 9.23 -10.87 -2.61
CA GLU A 96 10.28 -10.89 -1.57
C GLU A 96 10.27 -9.64 -0.67
N GLU A 97 9.55 -8.58 -1.07
CA GLU A 97 9.32 -7.37 -0.28
C GLU A 97 7.88 -7.37 0.27
N PRO A 98 7.56 -6.55 1.30
CA PRO A 98 6.19 -6.37 1.74
C PRO A 98 5.28 -5.96 0.58
N CYS A 99 4.23 -6.74 0.34
CA CYS A 99 3.22 -6.49 -0.67
C CYS A 99 1.85 -6.46 0.02
N PHE A 100 1.23 -5.29 0.08
CA PHE A 100 -0.08 -5.13 0.69
C PHE A 100 -0.75 -3.85 0.20
N GLY A 101 -2.07 -3.79 0.37
CA GLY A 101 -2.81 -2.56 0.15
C GLY A 101 -4.24 -2.60 0.66
N THR A 102 -4.73 -1.43 1.04
CA THR A 102 -6.13 -1.14 1.37
C THR A 102 -6.72 -0.33 0.22
N ILE A 103 -7.82 -0.79 -0.33
CA ILE A 103 -8.55 -0.13 -1.40
C ILE A 103 -9.89 0.35 -0.85
N ILE A 104 -10.19 1.62 -1.04
CA ILE A 104 -11.43 2.27 -0.59
C ILE A 104 -12.13 2.86 -1.81
N GLN A 105 -13.35 2.44 -2.08
CA GLN A 105 -14.20 3.04 -3.12
C GLN A 105 -14.84 4.33 -2.58
N THR A 106 -14.25 5.49 -2.92
CA THR A 106 -14.64 6.80 -2.40
C THR A 106 -15.76 7.47 -3.19
N GLY A 107 -16.05 6.98 -4.39
CA GLY A 107 -17.14 7.39 -5.27
C GLY A 107 -17.53 6.22 -6.20
N GLU A 108 -18.51 6.39 -7.08
CA GLU A 108 -18.91 5.29 -7.99
C GLU A 108 -17.74 4.83 -8.87
N GLU A 109 -16.97 5.79 -9.39
CA GLU A 109 -15.81 5.57 -10.25
C GLU A 109 -14.53 6.20 -9.64
N GLU A 110 -14.48 6.28 -8.32
CA GLU A 110 -13.34 6.85 -7.59
C GLU A 110 -12.85 5.89 -6.51
N PHE A 111 -11.54 5.66 -6.48
CA PHE A 111 -10.89 4.80 -5.50
C PHE A 111 -9.72 5.52 -4.86
N THR A 112 -9.53 5.32 -3.56
CA THR A 112 -8.28 5.60 -2.86
C THR A 112 -7.59 4.27 -2.56
N VAL A 113 -6.35 4.12 -3.01
CA VAL A 113 -5.51 2.93 -2.79
C VAL A 113 -4.34 3.32 -1.90
N ILE A 114 -4.13 2.57 -0.83
CA ILE A 114 -3.04 2.78 0.13
C ILE A 114 -2.22 1.50 0.18
N GLY A 115 -0.92 1.55 -0.08
CA GLY A 115 -0.10 0.32 -0.08
C GLY A 115 1.23 0.47 -0.79
N MET A 116 1.86 -0.67 -1.06
CA MET A 116 3.11 -0.75 -1.82
C MET A 116 3.27 -2.10 -2.51
N ASN A 117 4.11 -2.12 -3.56
CA ASN A 117 4.50 -3.28 -4.35
C ASN A 117 3.32 -4.06 -4.98
N LEU A 118 2.29 -3.36 -5.47
CA LEU A 118 1.13 -3.96 -6.15
C LEU A 118 0.96 -3.48 -7.59
N LYS A 119 0.36 -4.33 -8.43
CA LYS A 119 -0.31 -3.93 -9.68
C LYS A 119 -1.79 -4.22 -9.56
N ILE A 120 -2.64 -3.23 -9.85
CA ILE A 120 -4.09 -3.37 -9.74
C ILE A 120 -4.74 -3.08 -11.09
N PHE A 121 -5.49 -4.05 -11.58
CA PHE A 121 -6.33 -3.93 -12.77
C PHE A 121 -7.78 -3.76 -12.34
N PHE A 122 -8.48 -2.85 -13.00
CA PHE A 122 -9.89 -2.56 -12.75
C PHE A 122 -10.72 -3.13 -13.90
N GLU A 123 -11.61 -4.07 -13.59
CA GLU A 123 -12.53 -4.69 -14.54
C GLU A 123 -13.97 -4.40 -14.12
N SER A 124 -14.90 -4.29 -15.06
CA SER A 124 -16.32 -4.20 -14.73
C SER A 124 -16.85 -5.59 -14.39
N THR A 125 -17.71 -5.68 -13.38
CA THR A 125 -18.47 -6.92 -13.08
C THR A 125 -19.64 -7.11 -14.05
N LYS A 126 -20.04 -6.07 -14.78
CA LYS A 126 -21.14 -6.09 -15.74
C LYS A 126 -20.68 -6.65 -17.08
N LYS A 127 -21.43 -7.63 -17.58
CA LYS A 127 -21.13 -8.27 -18.88
C LYS A 127 -21.23 -7.25 -20.01
N GLY A 128 -20.15 -7.12 -20.78
CA GLY A 128 -20.10 -6.21 -21.94
C GLY A 128 -19.59 -4.81 -21.62
N GLU A 129 -19.33 -4.50 -20.34
CA GLU A 129 -18.63 -3.29 -19.93
C GLU A 129 -17.16 -3.61 -19.62
N ILE A 130 -16.27 -2.66 -19.91
CA ILE A 130 -14.85 -2.72 -19.54
C ILE A 130 -14.58 -1.61 -18.53
N GLY A 131 -13.96 -1.98 -17.42
CA GLY A 131 -13.41 -1.01 -16.46
C GLY A 131 -12.12 -0.43 -17.01
N HIS A 132 -12.01 0.89 -17.06
CA HIS A 132 -10.80 1.59 -17.47
C HIS A 132 -10.34 2.55 -16.39
N ILE A 133 -9.04 2.81 -16.35
CA ILE A 133 -8.47 3.87 -15.53
C ILE A 133 -8.47 5.16 -16.37
N GLY A 134 -9.05 6.23 -15.83
CA GLY A 134 -8.97 7.56 -16.43
C GLY A 134 -7.74 8.32 -15.95
N GLN A 135 -7.57 8.42 -14.64
CA GLN A 135 -6.47 9.17 -14.02
C GLN A 135 -5.97 8.50 -12.74
N ILE A 136 -4.67 8.62 -12.49
CA ILE A 136 -4.03 8.16 -11.27
C ILE A 136 -3.19 9.29 -10.68
N TRP A 137 -3.53 9.71 -9.47
CA TRP A 137 -2.76 10.70 -8.71
C TRP A 137 -2.06 10.02 -7.55
N GLU A 138 -0.75 10.15 -7.47
CA GLU A 138 0.01 9.87 -6.26
C GLU A 138 -0.01 11.10 -5.36
N GLY A 139 -0.19 10.92 -4.04
CA GLY A 139 -0.27 12.03 -3.10
C GLY A 139 -0.31 11.61 -1.64
N ARG A 140 -0.86 12.50 -0.83
CA ARG A 140 -1.03 12.33 0.62
C ARG A 140 -2.24 13.09 1.13
N TYR A 141 -2.64 12.81 2.35
CA TYR A 141 -3.63 13.61 3.06
C TYR A 141 -2.96 14.41 4.17
N GLU A 142 -3.21 15.71 4.18
CA GLU A 142 -2.83 16.60 5.27
C GLU A 142 -4.10 17.24 5.83
N LYS A 143 -4.37 17.06 7.13
CA LYS A 143 -5.60 17.58 7.77
C LYS A 143 -6.86 17.20 6.97
N GLU A 144 -6.93 15.93 6.56
CA GLU A 144 -8.05 15.36 5.76
C GLU A 144 -8.21 15.95 4.36
N GLN A 145 -7.29 16.81 3.91
CA GLN A 145 -7.28 17.38 2.57
C GLN A 145 -6.28 16.66 1.68
N TRP A 146 -6.70 16.36 0.45
CA TRP A 146 -5.83 15.73 -0.54
C TRP A 146 -4.78 16.70 -1.06
N ILE A 147 -3.51 16.32 -0.93
CA ILE A 147 -2.36 17.04 -1.47
C ILE A 147 -1.73 16.17 -2.56
N PRO A 148 -1.91 16.50 -3.86
CA PRO A 148 -1.32 15.74 -4.95
C PRO A 148 0.21 15.92 -4.96
N THR A 149 0.93 14.83 -5.20
CA THR A 149 2.37 14.84 -5.44
C THR A 149 2.64 14.84 -6.95
N ARG A 150 2.05 13.89 -7.69
CA ARG A 150 2.18 13.81 -9.15
C ARG A 150 1.02 13.03 -9.78
N LEU A 151 0.77 13.33 -11.06
CA LEU A 151 -0.11 12.55 -11.92
C LEU A 151 0.74 11.45 -12.58
N MET A 152 0.35 10.18 -12.43
CA MET A 152 1.02 9.06 -13.08
C MET A 152 0.52 8.90 -14.51
N ASN A 153 1.43 8.68 -15.47
CA ASN A 153 1.06 8.52 -16.88
C ASN A 153 2.06 7.64 -17.65
N GLY A 154 1.73 7.31 -18.90
CA GLY A 154 2.59 6.58 -19.82
C GLY A 154 3.00 5.22 -19.25
N ASP A 155 4.32 4.99 -19.13
CA ASP A 155 4.89 3.73 -18.65
C ASP A 155 4.58 3.45 -17.16
N GLU A 156 4.24 4.48 -16.38
CA GLU A 156 3.90 4.33 -14.96
C GLU A 156 2.52 3.68 -14.76
N SER A 157 1.65 3.78 -15.75
CA SER A 157 0.29 3.21 -15.75
C SER A 157 0.05 2.19 -16.87
N TRP A 158 1.10 1.85 -17.64
CA TRP A 158 1.01 1.12 -18.90
C TRP A 158 -0.10 1.67 -19.80
N HIS A 159 -0.06 2.98 -20.03
CA HIS A 159 -1.10 3.71 -20.76
C HIS A 159 -2.50 3.50 -20.16
N ASN A 160 -2.61 3.68 -18.84
CA ASN A 160 -3.84 3.51 -18.06
C ASN A 160 -4.44 2.09 -18.02
N ALA A 161 -3.65 1.07 -18.36
CA ALA A 161 -4.07 -0.31 -18.23
C ALA A 161 -3.97 -0.82 -16.78
N VAL A 162 -3.09 -0.25 -15.96
CA VAL A 162 -2.81 -0.74 -14.60
C VAL A 162 -2.48 0.40 -13.64
N LEU A 163 -2.95 0.29 -12.40
CA LEU A 163 -2.41 1.06 -11.30
C LEU A 163 -1.16 0.35 -10.76
N ARG A 164 0.00 1.01 -10.82
CA ARG A 164 1.23 0.54 -10.17
C ARG A 164 1.38 1.23 -8.81
N VAL A 165 1.19 0.47 -7.75
CA VAL A 165 1.30 0.94 -6.35
C VAL A 165 2.73 0.70 -5.91
N PHE A 166 3.63 1.63 -6.22
CA PHE A 166 5.05 1.48 -5.88
C PHE A 166 5.32 1.65 -4.38
N GLY A 167 4.61 2.56 -3.72
CA GLY A 167 4.98 3.10 -2.42
C GLY A 167 5.78 4.41 -2.53
N ARG A 168 6.02 5.07 -1.39
CA ARG A 168 6.85 6.28 -1.26
C ARG A 168 8.29 5.89 -0.93
N THR A 169 9.23 6.47 -1.65
CA THR A 169 10.65 6.23 -1.44
C THR A 169 11.30 7.30 -0.57
N PHE A 170 12.14 6.85 0.36
CA PHE A 170 12.96 7.71 1.22
C PHE A 170 14.42 7.31 1.09
N GLU A 171 15.31 8.30 0.92
CA GLU A 171 16.74 8.10 1.01
C GLU A 171 17.18 8.27 2.48
N SER A 172 17.78 7.24 3.06
CA SER A 172 18.49 7.38 4.35
C SER A 172 19.99 7.30 4.12
N LEU A 173 20.74 8.22 4.72
CA LEU A 173 22.16 8.05 4.94
C LEU A 173 22.31 7.01 6.06
N ALA A 174 22.72 5.80 5.72
CA ALA A 174 23.11 4.80 6.69
C ALA A 174 24.61 4.55 6.52
N ASP A 175 25.38 4.77 7.59
CA ASP A 175 26.77 4.31 7.63
C ASP A 175 26.76 2.78 7.55
N LEU A 176 27.50 2.22 6.58
CA LEU A 176 27.70 0.77 6.45
C LEU A 176 28.19 0.22 7.80
N THR A 177 27.48 -0.78 8.35
CA THR A 177 27.93 -1.50 9.55
C THR A 177 29.28 -2.16 9.29
N ASN A 178 30.14 -2.25 10.31
CA ASN A 178 31.53 -2.73 10.18
C ASN A 178 31.69 -4.12 9.54
N GLU A 179 30.63 -4.94 9.48
CA GLU A 179 30.64 -6.25 8.80
C GLU A 179 30.76 -6.15 7.27
N GLU A 180 30.32 -5.04 6.67
CA GLU A 180 30.40 -4.83 5.20
C GLU A 180 31.77 -4.28 4.76
N LYS A 181 32.56 -3.71 5.68
CA LYS A 181 33.90 -3.13 5.38
C LYS A 181 35.00 -4.16 5.14
N LEU A 182 34.79 -5.43 5.53
CA LEU A 182 35.83 -6.47 5.45
C LEU A 182 35.90 -7.22 4.09
N LYS A 183 35.13 -6.82 3.08
CA LYS A 183 35.04 -7.53 1.78
C LYS A 183 35.48 -6.77 0.52
N GLY A 184 36.18 -5.64 0.59
CA GLY A 184 36.60 -4.97 -0.65
C GLY A 184 37.74 -3.94 -0.55
N ASN A 185 38.88 -4.32 -1.14
CA ASN A 185 39.91 -3.51 -1.82
C ASN A 185 40.31 -2.12 -1.23
N PRO A 186 41.58 -1.88 -0.84
CA PRO A 186 42.06 -0.62 -0.26
C PRO A 186 41.98 0.63 -1.16
N ASN A 187 41.51 0.53 -2.40
CA ASN A 187 41.28 1.65 -3.32
C ASN A 187 39.80 1.89 -3.68
N ALA A 188 38.84 1.34 -2.93
CA ALA A 188 37.43 1.66 -3.13
C ALA A 188 37.15 3.07 -2.57
N TYR A 189 36.87 4.04 -3.44
CA TYR A 189 36.19 5.27 -3.05
C TYR A 189 34.95 4.89 -2.23
N SER A 190 34.86 5.34 -0.97
CA SER A 190 33.68 5.10 -0.14
C SER A 190 32.53 5.96 -0.66
N THR A 191 31.85 5.49 -1.70
CA THR A 191 30.50 5.96 -1.98
C THR A 191 29.63 5.49 -0.83
N GLU A 192 29.20 6.42 0.02
CA GLU A 192 28.13 6.19 0.98
C GLU A 192 26.98 5.48 0.25
N THR A 193 26.76 4.19 0.54
CA THR A 193 25.69 3.42 -0.10
C THR A 193 24.36 3.92 0.44
N LYS A 194 23.72 4.86 -0.28
CA LYS A 194 22.39 5.35 0.08
C LYS A 194 21.42 4.17 0.11
N LYS A 195 20.87 3.88 1.30
CA LYS A 195 19.81 2.88 1.43
C LYS A 195 18.49 3.53 1.06
N VAL A 196 17.85 3.00 0.02
CA VAL A 196 16.52 3.42 -0.42
C VAL A 196 15.49 2.58 0.31
N ILE A 197 14.60 3.23 1.06
CA ILE A 197 13.54 2.57 1.82
C ILE A 197 12.20 2.92 1.19
N THR A 198 11.41 1.90 0.85
CA THR A 198 10.05 2.06 0.32
C THR A 198 9.04 1.92 1.46
N THR A 199 8.09 2.85 1.53
CA THR A 199 7.01 2.92 2.52
C THR A 199 5.66 2.99 1.79
N PRO A 200 4.51 2.87 2.47
CA PRO A 200 3.22 2.90 1.78
C PRO A 200 2.97 4.23 1.09
N GLY A 201 2.42 4.16 -0.13
CA GLY A 201 1.94 5.31 -0.88
C GLY A 201 0.42 5.44 -0.79
N VAL A 202 -0.09 6.60 -1.17
CA VAL A 202 -1.53 6.86 -1.30
C VAL A 202 -1.81 7.33 -2.71
N TYR A 203 -2.77 6.68 -3.36
CA TYR A 203 -3.12 6.91 -4.75
C TYR A 203 -4.62 7.18 -4.86
N LYS A 204 -5.00 8.25 -5.55
CA LYS A 204 -6.37 8.46 -6.01
C LYS A 204 -6.50 7.99 -7.45
N VAL A 205 -7.48 7.14 -7.71
CA VAL A 205 -7.75 6.59 -9.03
C VAL A 205 -9.16 6.99 -9.43
N VAL A 206 -9.28 7.60 -10.60
CA VAL A 206 -10.56 7.81 -11.27
C VAL A 206 -10.66 6.76 -12.36
N THR A 207 -11.73 5.99 -12.33
CA THR A 207 -12.06 4.98 -13.33
C THR A 207 -13.21 5.47 -14.21
N TYR A 208 -13.53 4.71 -15.24
CA TYR A 208 -14.80 4.82 -15.96
C TYR A 208 -15.17 3.46 -16.55
N LYS A 209 -16.45 3.23 -16.80
CA LYS A 209 -16.96 2.02 -17.47
C LYS A 209 -17.34 2.37 -18.92
N ARG A 210 -17.04 1.49 -19.87
CA ARG A 210 -17.45 1.64 -21.28
C ARG A 210 -17.97 0.33 -21.86
#